data_AF-A0A5B0HJH3-F1
#
_entry.id   AF-A0A5B0HJH3-F1
#
_cell.length_a   1.000
_cell.length_b   1.000
_cell.length_c   1.000
_cell.angle_alpha   90.00
_cell.angle_beta   90.00
_cell.angle_gamma   90.00
#
_symmetry.space_group_name_H-M   'P 1'
#
loop_
_entity.id
_entity.type
_entity.pdbx_description
1 polymer ?
#
loop_
_entity_poly.entity_id
_entity_poly.type
_entity_poly.pdbx_seq_one_letter_code
_entity_poly.pdbx_strand_id
1 'polypeptide(L)'
;MSTTPAGLRAVPDLPAIAPAELLDQVAAFVSRFSVFPDRHTAPMLALWYAHTHAVQHFYTTPRLILDSAEPGSGKTRVLEVAQYLVRKPEMTISITTAAIFRMLCDGPVTLLFDEIDAVFSPKGGGNNEDLRGLLNSGYKRSATVSRCVGDASRMKVERFPVFAPVALAGIAGAMPATITTRAITVHMRRRAPHERAEAFRERRVENEATPLREQLAAWLDRVGEDHLVGAEPVMPEQVTDRAAEVWEPLLAIADLAGGHWPDTARAAAVHFVGQATETGTSVGTRLLADLRALFTAHEAERMATSDIIGRLCADEEAGWADLDGRPLDARRLARELARYGVRPGPLRIGGHVTKGYHVDGALSDAFARYLPPATEPDPSGAVTAVTPVTSQVRGVTDPDRVTAPTVTPSVEPSSDDPPEQTPVTDAAVTPRSSVTPLTRHVTAVTDVTATGGGAR
;
A
#
# COMPACT_ATOMS: atom_id res chain seq x y z
N MET A 1 -6.67 12.66 41.11
CA MET A 1 -7.95 12.91 40.42
C MET A 1 -7.79 12.38 39.01
N SER A 2 -8.54 11.37 38.59
CA SER A 2 -8.47 10.88 37.21
C SER A 2 -9.49 11.60 36.36
N THR A 3 -9.02 12.30 35.34
CA THR A 3 -9.89 12.90 34.31
C THR A 3 -10.26 11.81 33.32
N THR A 4 -11.48 11.28 33.41
CA THR A 4 -12.03 10.44 32.34
C THR A 4 -12.11 11.27 31.06
N PRO A 5 -11.66 10.76 29.89
CA PRO A 5 -11.91 11.43 28.61
C PRO A 5 -13.41 11.66 28.42
N ALA A 6 -13.79 12.80 27.86
CA ALA A 6 -15.18 13.13 27.59
C ALA A 6 -15.71 12.38 26.35
N GLY A 7 -15.87 11.06 26.49
CA GLY A 7 -16.38 10.19 25.42
C GLY A 7 -17.75 10.64 24.91
N LEU A 8 -17.99 10.41 23.61
CA LEU A 8 -19.26 10.75 22.96
C LEU A 8 -20.44 10.13 23.73
N ARG A 9 -21.50 10.91 23.90
CA ARG A 9 -22.73 10.42 24.54
C ARG A 9 -23.41 9.39 23.62
N ALA A 10 -23.75 8.23 24.17
CA ALA A 10 -24.49 7.21 23.46
C ALA A 10 -25.86 7.73 22.99
N VAL A 11 -26.25 7.36 21.77
CA VAL A 11 -27.40 7.93 21.04
C VAL A 11 -28.58 6.95 21.05
N PRO A 12 -29.81 7.36 21.41
CA PRO A 12 -31.03 6.56 21.26
C PRO A 12 -31.46 6.41 19.77
N ASP A 13 -32.23 5.37 19.45
CA ASP A 13 -32.79 5.08 18.12
C ASP A 13 -31.78 5.13 16.95
N LEU A 14 -30.87 4.16 17.00
CA LEU A 14 -29.93 3.76 15.97
C LEU A 14 -30.66 3.02 14.80
N PRO A 15 -29.97 2.58 13.73
CA PRO A 15 -30.50 1.55 12.82
C PRO A 15 -31.01 0.28 13.55
N ALA A 16 -31.71 -0.59 12.81
CA ALA A 16 -32.30 -1.83 13.33
C ALA A 16 -31.30 -2.85 13.90
N ILE A 17 -30.00 -2.63 13.65
CA ILE A 17 -28.84 -3.36 14.14
C ILE A 17 -27.90 -2.31 14.76
N ALA A 18 -27.26 -2.60 15.90
CA ALA A 18 -26.37 -1.62 16.54
C ALA A 18 -25.14 -1.30 15.65
N PRO A 19 -24.61 -0.06 15.64
CA PRO A 19 -23.50 0.31 14.75
C PRO A 19 -22.24 -0.56 14.86
N ALA A 20 -21.86 -0.96 16.07
CA ALA A 20 -20.78 -1.93 16.27
C ALA A 20 -21.06 -3.25 15.54
N GLU A 21 -22.25 -3.84 15.75
CA GLU A 21 -22.67 -5.08 15.10
C GLU A 21 -22.80 -4.92 13.56
N LEU A 22 -23.24 -3.76 13.08
CA LEU A 22 -23.26 -3.44 11.65
C LEU A 22 -21.85 -3.42 11.05
N LEU A 23 -20.88 -2.80 11.73
CA LEU A 23 -19.48 -2.82 11.32
C LEU A 23 -18.88 -4.25 11.40
N ASP A 24 -19.27 -5.05 12.40
CA ASP A 24 -18.88 -6.47 12.50
C ASP A 24 -19.41 -7.29 11.33
N GLN A 25 -20.68 -7.10 10.96
CA GLN A 25 -21.30 -7.73 9.79
C GLN A 25 -20.61 -7.30 8.49
N VAL A 26 -20.20 -6.03 8.36
CA VAL A 26 -19.41 -5.55 7.21
C VAL A 26 -18.00 -6.19 7.19
N ALA A 27 -17.28 -6.22 8.31
CA ALA A 27 -15.95 -6.83 8.40
C ALA A 27 -15.99 -8.34 8.10
N ALA A 28 -16.99 -9.05 8.64
CA ALA A 28 -17.23 -10.46 8.35
C ALA A 28 -17.61 -10.68 6.87
N PHE A 29 -18.48 -9.84 6.31
CA PHE A 29 -18.88 -9.91 4.90
C PHE A 29 -17.67 -9.79 3.95
N VAL A 30 -16.80 -8.81 4.21
CA VAL A 30 -15.61 -8.54 3.40
C VAL A 30 -14.58 -9.68 3.53
N SER A 31 -14.43 -10.25 4.72
CA SER A 31 -13.53 -11.39 5.00
C SER A 31 -13.96 -12.70 4.33
N ARG A 32 -15.21 -12.82 3.85
CA ARG A 32 -15.66 -14.00 3.10
C ARG A 32 -15.00 -14.10 1.72
N PHE A 33 -14.69 -12.97 1.08
CA PHE A 33 -14.28 -12.92 -0.34
C PHE A 33 -12.78 -12.69 -0.57
N SER A 34 -12.07 -12.23 0.45
CA SER A 34 -10.63 -11.94 0.43
C SER A 34 -9.95 -12.50 1.68
N VAL A 35 -8.77 -13.08 1.50
CA VAL A 35 -7.86 -13.44 2.59
C VAL A 35 -6.93 -12.25 2.81
N PHE A 36 -6.77 -11.83 4.06
CA PHE A 36 -6.02 -10.63 4.43
C PHE A 36 -4.70 -10.96 5.14
N PRO A 37 -3.67 -10.11 5.01
CA PRO A 37 -2.35 -10.37 5.59
C PRO A 37 -2.33 -10.33 7.13
N ASP A 38 -3.35 -9.73 7.75
CA ASP A 38 -3.48 -9.56 9.19
C ASP A 38 -4.95 -9.42 9.63
N ARG A 39 -5.17 -9.47 10.95
CA ARG A 39 -6.48 -9.29 11.61
C ARG A 39 -7.01 -7.84 11.59
N HIS A 40 -6.17 -6.85 11.29
CA HIS A 40 -6.50 -5.42 11.38
C HIS A 40 -7.10 -4.89 10.08
N THR A 41 -6.81 -5.55 8.95
CA THR A 41 -7.25 -5.17 7.61
C THR A 41 -8.76 -5.18 7.46
N ALA A 42 -9.47 -6.26 7.86
CA ALA A 42 -10.92 -6.31 7.67
C ALA A 42 -11.70 -5.28 8.53
N PRO A 43 -11.36 -5.05 9.82
CA PRO A 43 -11.92 -3.94 10.59
C PRO A 43 -11.59 -2.55 10.00
N MET A 44 -10.35 -2.33 9.55
CA MET A 44 -9.96 -1.08 8.90
C MET A 44 -10.78 -0.84 7.62
N LEU A 45 -10.99 -1.87 6.79
CA LEU A 45 -11.83 -1.77 5.60
C LEU A 45 -13.30 -1.50 5.94
N ALA A 46 -13.86 -2.10 7.00
CA ALA A 46 -15.22 -1.80 7.44
C ALA A 46 -15.40 -0.33 7.86
N LEU A 47 -14.46 0.20 8.65
CA LEU A 47 -14.42 1.63 8.99
C LEU A 47 -14.21 2.51 7.76
N TRP A 48 -13.33 2.11 6.83
CA TRP A 48 -13.09 2.88 5.60
C TRP A 48 -14.32 2.89 4.69
N TYR A 49 -15.07 1.79 4.57
CA TYR A 49 -16.34 1.80 3.84
C TYR A 49 -17.39 2.66 4.54
N ALA A 50 -17.52 2.58 5.87
CA ALA A 50 -18.37 3.48 6.65
C ALA A 50 -18.02 4.96 6.43
N HIS A 51 -16.73 5.33 6.44
CA HIS A 51 -16.29 6.72 6.24
C HIS A 51 -16.76 7.32 4.91
N THR A 52 -16.93 6.51 3.86
CA THR A 52 -17.44 7.02 2.57
C THR A 52 -18.85 7.60 2.67
N HIS A 53 -19.68 7.09 3.59
CA HIS A 53 -21.03 7.60 3.84
C HIS A 53 -21.05 8.88 4.69
N ALA A 54 -19.99 9.12 5.46
CA ALA A 54 -19.83 10.26 6.36
C ALA A 54 -18.81 11.33 5.89
N VAL A 55 -18.21 11.17 4.70
CA VAL A 55 -17.06 11.96 4.25
C VAL A 55 -17.31 13.48 4.24
N GLN A 56 -18.56 13.89 4.05
CA GLN A 56 -19.03 15.29 4.14
C GLN A 56 -18.90 15.93 5.52
N HIS A 57 -18.63 15.18 6.60
CA HIS A 57 -18.47 15.73 7.96
C HIS A 57 -17.00 16.01 8.31
N PHE A 58 -16.05 15.34 7.67
CA PHE A 58 -14.62 15.42 7.98
C PHE A 58 -13.87 16.52 7.22
N TYR A 59 -12.70 16.90 7.74
CA TYR A 59 -11.74 17.72 7.00
C TYR A 59 -10.85 16.89 6.07
N THR A 60 -10.54 15.65 6.45
CA THR A 60 -9.72 14.70 5.68
C THR A 60 -10.50 13.48 5.20
N THR A 61 -9.94 12.77 4.22
CA THR A 61 -10.39 11.44 3.79
C THR A 61 -9.16 10.55 3.54
N PRO A 62 -9.01 9.42 4.27
CA PRO A 62 -7.88 8.51 4.06
C PRO A 62 -7.88 7.94 2.64
N ARG A 63 -6.73 7.99 1.97
CA ARG A 63 -6.51 7.14 0.78
C ARG A 63 -6.41 5.69 1.24
N LEU A 64 -7.00 4.76 0.51
CA LEU A 64 -6.74 3.34 0.67
C LEU A 64 -5.80 2.89 -0.45
N ILE A 65 -4.68 2.25 -0.12
CA ILE A 65 -3.82 1.59 -1.10
C ILE A 65 -3.87 0.10 -0.85
N LEU A 66 -4.12 -0.65 -1.92
CA LEU A 66 -3.99 -2.10 -1.96
C LEU A 66 -2.82 -2.40 -2.89
N ASP A 67 -1.69 -2.87 -2.35
CA ASP A 67 -0.56 -3.28 -3.17
C ASP A 67 -0.21 -4.76 -3.00
N SER A 68 0.64 -5.28 -3.88
CA SER A 68 1.24 -6.60 -3.74
C SER A 68 2.49 -6.68 -4.61
N ALA A 69 3.45 -7.52 -4.23
CA ALA A 69 4.62 -7.82 -5.07
C ALA A 69 4.22 -8.51 -6.39
N GLU A 70 3.20 -9.40 -6.34
CA GLU A 70 2.79 -10.25 -7.47
C GLU A 70 1.30 -10.07 -7.82
N PRO A 71 0.90 -10.22 -9.10
CA PRO A 71 -0.50 -10.35 -9.52
C PRO A 71 -1.25 -11.51 -8.82
N GLY A 72 -2.57 -11.50 -8.90
CA GLY A 72 -3.41 -12.55 -8.31
C GLY A 72 -3.54 -12.51 -6.77
N SER A 73 -3.00 -11.48 -6.12
CA SER A 73 -3.07 -11.28 -4.66
C SER A 73 -4.40 -10.70 -4.14
N GLY A 74 -5.48 -10.76 -4.93
CA GLY A 74 -6.84 -10.40 -4.47
C GLY A 74 -7.19 -8.91 -4.39
N LYS A 75 -6.32 -7.99 -4.79
CA LYS A 75 -6.56 -6.52 -4.72
C LYS A 75 -7.87 -6.09 -5.41
N THR A 76 -8.04 -6.47 -6.68
CA THR A 76 -9.27 -6.30 -7.47
C THR A 76 -10.51 -6.78 -6.73
N ARG A 77 -10.44 -7.94 -6.05
CA ARG A 77 -11.55 -8.53 -5.29
C ARG A 77 -11.97 -7.68 -4.10
N VAL A 78 -11.05 -6.96 -3.48
CA VAL A 78 -11.39 -6.00 -2.42
C VAL A 78 -12.16 -4.81 -3.01
N LEU A 79 -11.79 -4.31 -4.20
CA LEU A 79 -12.52 -3.23 -4.89
C LEU A 79 -13.90 -3.69 -5.41
N GLU A 80 -13.98 -4.87 -6.03
CA GLU A 80 -15.23 -5.51 -6.48
C GLU A 80 -16.22 -5.75 -5.32
N VAL A 81 -15.74 -5.88 -4.07
CA VAL A 81 -16.59 -5.94 -2.87
C VAL A 81 -16.89 -4.54 -2.34
N ALA A 82 -15.90 -3.63 -2.33
CA ALA A 82 -16.06 -2.25 -1.88
C ALA A 82 -17.18 -1.52 -2.65
N GLN A 83 -17.32 -1.73 -3.96
CA GLN A 83 -18.34 -1.05 -4.78
C GLN A 83 -19.77 -1.30 -4.29
N TYR A 84 -20.06 -2.42 -3.63
CA TYR A 84 -21.38 -2.71 -3.08
C TYR A 84 -21.58 -2.20 -1.64
N LEU A 85 -20.54 -1.66 -0.99
CA LEU A 85 -20.57 -1.22 0.41
C LEU A 85 -20.36 0.29 0.60
N VAL A 86 -19.68 0.96 -0.35
CA VAL A 86 -19.36 2.40 -0.26
C VAL A 86 -20.49 3.32 -0.74
N ARG A 87 -20.43 4.60 -0.34
CA ARG A 87 -21.28 5.68 -0.85
C ARG A 87 -20.83 6.08 -2.26
N LYS A 88 -21.77 6.15 -3.20
CA LYS A 88 -21.55 6.60 -4.60
C LYS A 88 -20.27 5.99 -5.23
N PRO A 89 -20.21 4.67 -5.42
CA PRO A 89 -19.06 4.01 -6.04
C PRO A 89 -18.85 4.47 -7.49
N GLU A 90 -17.59 4.63 -7.89
CA GLU A 90 -17.15 4.79 -9.27
C GLU A 90 -15.89 3.92 -9.45
N MET A 91 -16.05 2.70 -9.96
CA MET A 91 -14.94 1.77 -10.20
C MET A 91 -14.39 1.92 -11.61
N THR A 92 -13.07 2.06 -11.72
CA THR A 92 -12.40 2.42 -12.97
C THR A 92 -11.02 1.79 -13.11
N ILE A 93 -10.67 1.42 -14.35
CA ILE A 93 -9.35 0.92 -14.73
C ILE A 93 -8.57 2.02 -15.48
N SER A 94 -9.26 2.84 -16.26
CA SER A 94 -8.69 4.07 -16.83
C SER A 94 -9.76 5.14 -17.03
N ILE A 95 -9.48 6.34 -16.54
CA ILE A 95 -10.34 7.52 -16.66
C ILE A 95 -9.46 8.78 -16.77
N THR A 96 -9.88 9.74 -17.59
CA THR A 96 -9.15 11.01 -17.72
C THR A 96 -9.38 11.89 -16.49
N THR A 97 -8.35 12.61 -16.03
CA THR A 97 -8.48 13.53 -14.89
C THR A 97 -9.56 14.60 -15.11
N ALA A 98 -9.77 15.00 -16.37
CA ALA A 98 -10.84 15.93 -16.76
C ALA A 98 -12.26 15.37 -16.58
N ALA A 99 -12.46 14.04 -16.64
CA ALA A 99 -13.72 13.42 -16.28
C ALA A 99 -13.91 13.37 -14.76
N ILE A 100 -12.86 13.00 -14.00
CA ILE A 100 -12.90 13.00 -12.52
C ILE A 100 -13.25 14.40 -11.99
N PHE A 101 -12.60 15.46 -12.49
CA PHE A 101 -12.88 16.84 -12.10
C PHE A 101 -14.36 17.22 -12.30
N ARG A 102 -15.01 16.73 -13.36
CA ARG A 102 -16.44 16.99 -13.62
C ARG A 102 -17.35 16.23 -12.67
N MET A 103 -17.10 14.94 -12.44
CA MET A 103 -17.90 14.14 -11.50
C MET A 103 -17.87 14.72 -10.07
N LEU A 104 -16.72 15.26 -9.65
CA LEU A 104 -16.57 15.84 -8.31
C LEU A 104 -17.23 17.23 -8.15
N CYS A 105 -17.64 17.90 -9.24
CA CYS A 105 -18.50 19.09 -9.15
C CYS A 105 -19.91 18.74 -8.66
N ASP A 106 -20.42 17.54 -8.96
CA ASP A 106 -21.73 17.04 -8.51
C ASP A 106 -21.68 16.46 -7.08
N GLY A 107 -20.54 16.65 -6.40
CA GLY A 107 -20.25 16.24 -5.02
C GLY A 107 -19.29 15.05 -4.93
N PRO A 108 -18.87 14.66 -3.71
CA PRO A 108 -17.97 13.52 -3.52
C PRO A 108 -18.56 12.21 -4.07
N VAL A 109 -17.74 11.46 -4.80
CA VAL A 109 -17.94 10.06 -5.18
C VAL A 109 -16.77 9.23 -4.62
N THR A 110 -16.97 7.93 -4.39
CA THR A 110 -15.91 7.02 -3.97
C THR A 110 -15.23 6.43 -5.20
N LEU A 111 -14.03 6.92 -5.53
CA LEU A 111 -13.26 6.42 -6.67
C LEU A 111 -12.53 5.12 -6.29
N LEU A 112 -12.72 4.06 -7.07
CA LEU A 112 -12.06 2.77 -6.89
C LEU A 112 -11.21 2.48 -8.13
N PHE A 113 -9.91 2.79 -8.08
CA PHE A 113 -8.98 2.55 -9.19
C PHE A 113 -8.35 1.16 -9.07
N ASP A 114 -8.45 0.36 -10.13
CA ASP A 114 -7.59 -0.83 -10.31
C ASP A 114 -6.48 -0.58 -11.34
N GLU A 115 -5.47 -1.45 -11.36
CA GLU A 115 -4.28 -1.39 -12.23
C GLU A 115 -3.52 -0.03 -12.22
N ILE A 116 -3.60 0.72 -11.10
CA ILE A 116 -3.05 2.08 -10.99
C ILE A 116 -1.52 2.14 -11.17
N ASP A 117 -0.82 1.02 -10.97
CA ASP A 117 0.62 0.93 -11.23
C ASP A 117 0.96 1.10 -12.71
N ALA A 118 0.09 0.71 -13.64
CA ALA A 118 0.28 0.99 -15.06
C ALA A 118 0.37 2.52 -15.30
N VAL A 119 -0.50 3.28 -14.63
CA VAL A 119 -0.64 4.75 -14.75
C VAL A 119 0.53 5.52 -14.14
N PHE A 120 1.15 5.00 -13.07
CA PHE A 120 2.32 5.64 -12.43
C PHE A 120 3.67 5.00 -12.80
N SER A 121 3.69 3.88 -13.53
CA SER A 121 4.93 3.23 -13.95
C SER A 121 5.83 4.16 -14.78
N PRO A 122 7.17 4.13 -14.61
CA PRO A 122 8.09 4.90 -15.44
C PRO A 122 8.00 4.57 -16.94
N LYS A 123 7.53 3.37 -17.29
CA LYS A 123 7.35 2.89 -18.67
C LYS A 123 6.01 3.30 -19.29
N GLY A 124 4.96 3.49 -18.49
CA GLY A 124 3.61 3.86 -18.92
C GLY A 124 3.42 5.35 -19.28
N GLY A 125 4.50 6.11 -19.39
CA GLY A 125 4.45 7.56 -19.57
C GLY A 125 4.12 8.30 -18.27
N GLY A 126 4.98 8.11 -17.25
CA GLY A 126 4.81 8.57 -15.86
C GLY A 126 4.80 10.09 -15.61
N ASN A 127 4.14 10.87 -16.47
CA ASN A 127 3.93 12.31 -16.33
C ASN A 127 2.45 12.65 -15.99
N ASN A 128 1.77 11.72 -15.31
CA ASN A 128 0.38 11.87 -14.81
C ASN A 128 0.30 12.81 -13.60
N GLU A 129 0.95 13.97 -13.68
CA GLU A 129 1.05 14.99 -12.64
C GLU A 129 -0.34 15.54 -12.27
N ASP A 130 -1.25 15.65 -13.22
CA ASP A 130 -2.65 16.04 -13.00
C ASP A 130 -3.37 15.10 -12.03
N LEU A 131 -3.23 13.78 -12.23
CA LEU A 131 -3.82 12.77 -11.36
C LEU A 131 -3.09 12.70 -10.02
N ARG A 132 -1.76 12.80 -10.02
CA ARG A 132 -0.95 12.85 -8.79
C ARG A 132 -1.33 14.05 -7.93
N GLY A 133 -1.55 15.22 -8.55
CA GLY A 133 -2.01 16.45 -7.90
C GLY A 133 -3.42 16.33 -7.33
N LEU A 134 -4.35 15.70 -8.07
CA LEU A 134 -5.70 15.37 -7.60
C LEU A 134 -5.62 14.46 -6.36
N LEU A 135 -4.92 13.33 -6.44
CA LEU A 135 -4.80 12.36 -5.35
C LEU A 135 -4.11 12.95 -4.11
N ASN A 136 -3.05 13.75 -4.29
CA ASN A 136 -2.31 14.43 -3.22
C ASN A 136 -3.09 15.56 -2.53
N SER A 137 -4.02 16.20 -3.22
CA SER A 137 -4.74 17.39 -2.71
C SER A 137 -6.13 17.01 -2.18
N GLY A 138 -6.85 16.19 -2.95
CA GLY A 138 -8.22 15.74 -2.68
C GLY A 138 -8.41 14.82 -1.47
N TYR A 139 -7.39 14.65 -0.64
CA TYR A 139 -7.53 14.06 0.70
C TYR A 139 -8.01 15.10 1.73
N LYS A 140 -8.06 16.40 1.37
CA LYS A 140 -8.54 17.50 2.23
C LYS A 140 -9.70 18.27 1.62
N ARG A 141 -10.71 18.59 2.43
CA ARG A 141 -12.03 19.11 2.00
C ARG A 141 -11.98 20.44 1.26
N SER A 142 -11.03 21.30 1.59
CA SER A 142 -10.84 22.61 0.96
C SER A 142 -10.04 22.56 -0.36
N ALA A 143 -9.66 21.38 -0.85
CA ALA A 143 -8.81 21.24 -2.02
C ALA A 143 -9.56 21.48 -3.35
N THR A 144 -9.03 22.40 -4.15
CA THR A 144 -9.51 22.67 -5.52
C THR A 144 -8.36 22.66 -6.50
N VAL A 145 -8.57 22.17 -7.71
CA VAL A 145 -7.63 22.24 -8.83
C VAL A 145 -8.14 23.23 -9.88
N SER A 146 -7.35 24.25 -10.21
CA SER A 146 -7.68 25.23 -11.24
C SER A 146 -7.35 24.69 -12.64
N ARG A 147 -8.30 24.70 -13.58
CA ARG A 147 -8.06 24.33 -14.99
C ARG A 147 -8.66 25.38 -15.93
N CYS A 148 -8.05 25.56 -17.09
CA CYS A 148 -8.61 26.40 -18.14
C CYS A 148 -9.68 25.60 -18.91
N VAL A 149 -10.83 26.20 -19.15
CA VAL A 149 -12.01 25.58 -19.75
C VAL A 149 -12.59 26.52 -20.81
N GLY A 150 -13.00 25.97 -21.95
CA GLY A 150 -13.56 26.70 -23.08
C GLY A 150 -12.75 26.52 -24.36
N ASP A 151 -13.25 27.07 -25.46
CA ASP A 151 -12.51 27.12 -26.73
C ASP A 151 -11.34 28.11 -26.63
N ALA A 152 -10.38 28.01 -27.56
CA ALA A 152 -9.18 28.87 -27.58
C ALA A 152 -9.48 30.39 -27.60
N SER A 153 -10.68 30.80 -28.04
CA SER A 153 -11.14 32.20 -28.05
C SER A 153 -11.88 32.63 -26.77
N ARG A 154 -12.20 31.72 -25.84
CA ARG A 154 -13.00 31.96 -24.63
C ARG A 154 -12.53 31.13 -23.42
N MET A 155 -11.22 31.00 -23.23
CA MET A 155 -10.63 30.31 -22.08
C MET A 155 -10.96 31.03 -20.76
N LYS A 156 -11.76 30.39 -19.89
CA LYS A 156 -11.96 30.78 -18.49
C LYS A 156 -11.15 29.89 -17.56
N VAL A 157 -10.69 30.40 -16.42
CA VAL A 157 -10.12 29.58 -15.35
C VAL A 157 -11.27 29.14 -14.43
N GLU A 158 -11.41 27.83 -14.24
CA GLU A 158 -12.43 27.21 -13.40
C GLU A 158 -11.76 26.39 -12.28
N ARG A 159 -12.34 26.42 -11.07
CA ARG A 159 -11.81 25.73 -9.88
C ARG A 159 -12.66 24.50 -9.58
N PHE A 160 -12.12 23.34 -9.91
CA PHE A 160 -12.76 22.05 -9.67
C PHE A 160 -12.49 21.59 -8.23
N PRO A 161 -13.50 21.24 -7.42
CA PRO A 161 -13.28 20.53 -6.17
C PRO A 161 -12.66 19.16 -6.45
N VAL A 162 -11.80 18.66 -5.55
CA VAL A 162 -11.15 17.35 -5.70
C VAL A 162 -11.30 16.43 -4.49
N PHE A 163 -12.10 16.82 -3.50
CA PHE A 163 -12.30 16.04 -2.27
C PHE A 163 -13.19 14.82 -2.51
N ALA A 164 -12.64 13.63 -2.26
CA ALA A 164 -13.28 12.34 -2.52
C ALA A 164 -12.57 11.22 -1.75
N PRO A 165 -13.30 10.21 -1.22
CA PRO A 165 -12.70 8.92 -0.89
C PRO A 165 -12.06 8.28 -2.14
N VAL A 166 -10.87 7.73 -1.99
CA VAL A 166 -10.19 7.03 -3.09
C VAL A 166 -9.49 5.77 -2.60
N ALA A 167 -9.80 4.63 -3.22
CA ALA A 167 -9.04 3.39 -3.13
C ALA A 167 -8.22 3.18 -4.42
N LEU A 168 -6.99 2.68 -4.27
CA LEU A 168 -5.99 2.51 -5.32
C LEU A 168 -5.41 1.09 -5.25
N ALA A 169 -5.69 0.24 -6.23
CA ALA A 169 -5.11 -1.09 -6.34
C ALA A 169 -4.03 -1.16 -7.44
N GLY A 170 -2.86 -1.73 -7.12
CA GLY A 170 -1.77 -1.87 -8.09
C GLY A 170 -0.59 -2.71 -7.59
N ILE A 171 0.43 -2.92 -8.41
CA ILE A 171 1.69 -3.57 -8.03
C ILE A 171 2.54 -2.63 -7.14
N ALA A 172 3.20 -3.19 -6.13
CA ALA A 172 4.02 -2.46 -5.17
C ALA A 172 5.20 -1.72 -5.84
N GLY A 173 5.64 -0.62 -5.22
CA GLY A 173 6.78 0.20 -5.69
C GLY A 173 6.48 1.19 -6.83
N ALA A 174 5.36 1.07 -7.54
CA ALA A 174 4.96 2.02 -8.57
C ALA A 174 4.32 3.32 -8.04
N MET A 175 3.79 3.30 -6.80
CA MET A 175 3.02 4.41 -6.24
C MET A 175 3.94 5.55 -5.72
N PRO A 176 3.73 6.82 -6.15
CA PRO A 176 4.49 7.96 -5.62
C PRO A 176 4.35 8.13 -4.10
N ALA A 177 5.47 8.32 -3.40
CA ALA A 177 5.52 8.49 -1.94
C ALA A 177 4.68 9.68 -1.40
N THR A 178 4.35 10.66 -2.24
CA THR A 178 3.43 11.74 -1.87
C THR A 178 2.00 11.24 -1.64
N ILE A 179 1.59 10.17 -2.33
CA ILE A 179 0.27 9.55 -2.20
C ILE A 179 0.28 8.56 -1.02
N THR A 180 1.31 7.70 -0.91
CA THR A 180 1.40 6.71 0.19
C THR A 180 1.40 7.37 1.58
N THR A 181 2.06 8.52 1.74
CA THR A 181 2.04 9.29 3.01
C THR A 181 0.68 9.89 3.37
N ARG A 182 -0.36 9.74 2.53
CA ARG A 182 -1.75 10.15 2.80
C ARG A 182 -2.70 8.93 2.86
N ALA A 183 -2.13 7.73 2.96
CA ALA A 183 -2.84 6.48 2.77
C ALA A 183 -2.69 5.52 3.94
N ILE A 184 -3.69 4.65 4.07
CA ILE A 184 -3.56 3.37 4.74
C ILE A 184 -3.22 2.35 3.65
N THR A 185 -2.06 1.71 3.77
CA THR A 185 -1.54 0.76 2.77
C THR A 185 -1.68 -0.67 3.26
N VAL A 186 -2.36 -1.51 2.48
CA VAL A 186 -2.50 -2.94 2.72
C VAL A 186 -1.61 -3.70 1.73
N HIS A 187 -0.54 -4.30 2.24
CA HIS A 187 0.38 -5.15 1.49
C HIS A 187 -0.24 -6.56 1.30
N MET A 188 -1.12 -6.69 0.32
CA MET A 188 -1.83 -7.94 -0.01
C MET A 188 -0.87 -9.02 -0.49
N ARG A 189 -1.20 -10.28 -0.17
CA ARG A 189 -0.37 -11.46 -0.48
C ARG A 189 -1.20 -12.48 -1.25
N ARG A 190 -0.55 -13.34 -2.05
CA ARG A 190 -1.22 -14.49 -2.67
C ARG A 190 -1.60 -15.47 -1.56
N ARG A 191 -2.89 -15.82 -1.44
CA ARG A 191 -3.37 -16.78 -0.45
C ARG A 191 -2.63 -18.13 -0.57
N ALA A 192 -2.30 -18.74 0.55
CA ALA A 192 -1.73 -20.07 0.62
C ALA A 192 -2.75 -21.15 0.20
N PRO A 193 -2.33 -22.36 -0.22
CA PRO A 193 -3.25 -23.39 -0.71
C PRO A 193 -4.29 -23.90 0.32
N HIS A 194 -4.04 -23.68 1.62
CA HIS A 194 -4.97 -24.04 2.70
C HIS A 194 -6.00 -22.93 3.02
N GLU A 195 -5.70 -21.68 2.64
CA GLU A 195 -6.57 -20.53 2.90
C GLU A 195 -7.71 -20.48 1.88
N ARG A 196 -8.92 -20.19 2.35
CA ARG A 196 -10.15 -20.23 1.54
C ARG A 196 -10.87 -18.89 1.56
N ALA A 197 -11.41 -18.53 0.41
CA ALA A 197 -12.37 -17.45 0.24
C ALA A 197 -13.56 -17.98 -0.58
N GLU A 198 -14.76 -17.46 -0.34
CA GLU A 198 -15.94 -17.74 -1.14
C GLU A 198 -15.76 -17.28 -2.59
N ALA A 199 -16.36 -18.04 -3.50
CA ALA A 199 -16.46 -17.62 -4.89
C ALA A 199 -17.38 -16.40 -5.00
N PHE A 200 -16.80 -15.23 -5.27
CA PHE A 200 -17.54 -14.02 -5.62
C PHE A 200 -18.49 -14.31 -6.79
N ARG A 201 -19.77 -14.00 -6.58
CA ARG A 201 -20.84 -14.09 -7.58
C ARG A 201 -21.62 -12.80 -7.48
N GLU A 202 -21.35 -11.88 -8.39
CA GLU A 202 -21.84 -10.49 -8.42
C GLU A 202 -23.25 -10.31 -7.85
N ARG A 203 -24.28 -10.86 -8.50
CA ARG A 203 -25.70 -10.81 -8.07
C ARG A 203 -25.97 -11.32 -6.63
N ARG A 204 -25.15 -12.23 -6.11
CA ARG A 204 -25.25 -12.70 -4.71
C ARG A 204 -24.61 -11.69 -3.77
N VAL A 205 -23.43 -11.18 -4.12
CA VAL A 205 -22.69 -10.16 -3.35
C VAL A 205 -23.51 -8.87 -3.26
N GLU A 206 -24.07 -8.40 -4.38
CA GLU A 206 -24.96 -7.23 -4.44
C GLU A 206 -26.19 -7.36 -3.53
N ASN A 207 -26.88 -8.50 -3.60
CA ASN A 207 -28.06 -8.78 -2.77
C ASN A 207 -27.73 -8.87 -1.27
N GLU A 208 -26.59 -9.46 -0.90
CA GLU A 208 -26.16 -9.60 0.50
C GLU A 208 -25.54 -8.29 1.05
N ALA A 209 -24.91 -7.46 0.21
CA ALA A 209 -24.26 -6.21 0.59
C ALA A 209 -25.20 -4.99 0.62
N THR A 210 -26.24 -4.97 -0.22
CA THR A 210 -27.16 -3.82 -0.32
C THR A 210 -27.79 -3.43 1.03
N PRO A 211 -28.30 -4.37 1.85
CA PRO A 211 -28.80 -4.05 3.19
C PRO A 211 -27.73 -3.49 4.14
N LEU A 212 -26.46 -3.88 3.99
CA LEU A 212 -25.36 -3.34 4.79
C LEU A 212 -25.04 -1.89 4.36
N ARG A 213 -24.94 -1.64 3.05
CA ARG A 213 -24.71 -0.30 2.48
C ARG A 213 -25.82 0.68 2.85
N GLU A 214 -27.08 0.23 2.79
CA GLU A 214 -28.24 1.05 3.15
C GLU A 214 -28.28 1.37 4.65
N GLN A 215 -27.89 0.43 5.52
CA GLN A 215 -27.78 0.69 6.96
C GLN A 215 -26.59 1.60 7.30
N LEU A 216 -25.44 1.46 6.64
CA LEU A 216 -24.30 2.39 6.79
C LEU A 216 -24.70 3.82 6.42
N ALA A 217 -25.41 3.99 5.30
CA ALA A 217 -25.93 5.29 4.88
C ALA A 217 -26.97 5.83 5.89
N ALA A 218 -27.98 5.04 6.25
CA ALA A 218 -29.06 5.46 7.14
C ALA A 218 -28.62 5.72 8.60
N TRP A 219 -27.49 5.14 9.03
CA TRP A 219 -26.81 5.48 10.28
C TRP A 219 -26.11 6.83 10.15
N LEU A 220 -25.20 6.97 9.19
CA LEU A 220 -24.28 8.10 9.14
C LEU A 220 -24.92 9.39 8.59
N ASP A 221 -25.94 9.29 7.72
CA ASP A 221 -26.79 10.43 7.36
C ASP A 221 -27.67 10.92 8.53
N ARG A 222 -27.88 10.10 9.58
CA ARG A 222 -28.69 10.48 10.75
C ARG A 222 -27.88 11.17 11.85
N VAL A 223 -26.70 10.63 12.18
CA VAL A 223 -25.90 11.11 13.34
C VAL A 223 -24.59 11.77 12.95
N GLY A 224 -24.19 11.74 11.69
CA GLY A 224 -22.89 12.26 11.24
C GLY A 224 -22.72 13.77 11.45
N GLU A 225 -23.78 14.56 11.28
CA GLU A 225 -23.70 16.02 11.46
C GLU A 225 -23.52 16.40 12.93
N ASP A 226 -24.31 15.82 13.84
CA ASP A 226 -24.26 16.12 15.28
C ASP A 226 -23.03 15.54 15.99
N HIS A 227 -22.44 14.45 15.47
CA HIS A 227 -21.41 13.69 16.20
C HIS A 227 -20.03 13.58 15.53
N LEU A 228 -19.89 13.82 14.22
CA LEU A 228 -18.60 13.70 13.51
C LEU A 228 -18.03 15.05 13.08
N VAL A 229 -18.85 16.11 13.00
CA VAL A 229 -18.37 17.46 12.65
C VAL A 229 -17.59 18.05 13.82
N GLY A 230 -16.27 18.12 13.69
CA GLY A 230 -15.38 18.61 14.74
C GLY A 230 -15.12 17.59 15.86
N ALA A 231 -15.30 16.29 15.60
CA ALA A 231 -14.91 15.24 16.54
C ALA A 231 -13.38 15.14 16.66
N GLU A 232 -12.87 15.19 17.89
CA GLU A 232 -11.45 15.06 18.22
C GLU A 232 -11.19 13.70 18.92
N PRO A 233 -11.08 12.57 18.18
CA PRO A 233 -10.88 11.25 18.78
C PRO A 233 -9.48 11.12 19.39
N VAL A 234 -9.38 10.43 20.54
CA VAL A 234 -8.10 10.23 21.24
C VAL A 234 -7.14 9.39 20.38
N MET A 235 -6.03 9.98 19.95
CA MET A 235 -5.00 9.32 19.14
C MET A 235 -4.10 8.41 20.00
N PRO A 236 -3.66 7.25 19.48
CA PRO A 236 -2.53 6.50 20.05
C PRO A 236 -1.22 7.32 19.96
N GLU A 237 -0.32 7.16 20.94
CA GLU A 237 0.95 7.92 21.01
C GLU A 237 1.85 7.72 19.79
N GLN A 238 1.75 6.56 19.12
CA GLN A 238 2.52 6.21 17.92
C GLN A 238 1.94 6.80 16.62
N VAL A 239 0.78 7.44 16.66
CA VAL A 239 0.02 7.90 15.49
C VAL A 239 -0.02 9.43 15.49
N THR A 240 1.07 10.05 15.02
CA THR A 240 1.28 11.50 15.04
C THR A 240 1.12 12.15 13.66
N ASP A 241 1.16 13.48 13.61
CA ASP A 241 1.30 14.28 12.38
C ASP A 241 0.29 13.88 11.28
N ARG A 242 0.79 13.45 10.11
CA ARG A 242 -0.04 13.06 8.98
C ARG A 242 -0.70 11.69 9.17
N ALA A 243 -0.15 10.83 10.04
CA ALA A 243 -0.82 9.58 10.38
C ALA A 243 -2.09 9.86 11.19
N ALA A 244 -2.04 10.81 12.13
CA ALA A 244 -3.23 11.32 12.82
C ALA A 244 -4.26 11.90 11.82
N GLU A 245 -3.85 12.80 10.92
CA GLU A 245 -4.74 13.38 9.88
C GLU A 245 -5.44 12.32 8.99
N VAL A 246 -4.81 11.16 8.79
CA VAL A 246 -5.32 10.05 7.96
C VAL A 246 -6.26 9.14 8.76
N TRP A 247 -5.96 8.88 10.05
CA TRP A 247 -6.74 7.98 10.90
C TRP A 247 -7.91 8.64 11.63
N GLU A 248 -7.88 9.97 11.83
CA GLU A 248 -8.93 10.75 12.50
C GLU A 248 -10.37 10.38 12.06
N PRO A 249 -10.71 10.29 10.75
CA PRO A 249 -12.08 9.96 10.35
C PRO A 249 -12.50 8.54 10.73
N LEU A 250 -11.57 7.59 10.76
CA LEU A 250 -11.87 6.19 11.10
C LEU A 250 -11.97 6.00 12.62
N LEU A 251 -11.13 6.71 13.39
CA LEU A 251 -11.21 6.70 14.86
C LEU A 251 -12.49 7.39 15.36
N ALA A 252 -12.90 8.50 14.75
CA ALA A 252 -14.16 9.17 15.09
C ALA A 252 -15.40 8.29 14.84
N ILE A 253 -15.42 7.54 13.73
CA ILE A 253 -16.50 6.58 13.43
C ILE A 253 -16.46 5.39 14.40
N ALA A 254 -15.28 4.92 14.78
CA ALA A 254 -15.13 3.85 15.77
C ALA A 254 -15.59 4.27 17.17
N ASP A 255 -15.26 5.49 17.60
CA ASP A 255 -15.70 6.09 18.87
C ASP A 255 -17.22 6.34 18.89
N LEU A 256 -17.81 6.69 17.74
CA LEU A 256 -19.27 6.80 17.56
C LEU A 256 -19.98 5.43 17.51
N ALA A 257 -19.33 4.38 16.99
CA ALA A 257 -19.90 3.04 16.90
C ALA A 257 -19.95 2.32 18.26
N GLY A 258 -18.95 2.57 19.12
CA GLY A 258 -18.83 1.93 20.43
C GLY A 258 -18.53 0.43 20.35
N GLY A 259 -18.89 -0.31 21.41
CA GLY A 259 -18.47 -1.71 21.54
C GLY A 259 -16.95 -1.83 21.63
N HIS A 260 -16.36 -2.78 20.90
CA HIS A 260 -14.90 -2.93 20.81
C HIS A 260 -14.26 -2.08 19.69
N TRP A 261 -15.04 -1.37 18.88
CA TRP A 261 -14.52 -0.59 17.75
C TRP A 261 -13.52 0.51 18.15
N PRO A 262 -13.70 1.27 19.25
CA PRO A 262 -12.72 2.24 19.73
C PRO A 262 -11.31 1.66 19.91
N ASP A 263 -11.19 0.47 20.50
CA ASP A 263 -9.91 -0.20 20.72
C ASP A 263 -9.39 -0.88 19.44
N THR A 264 -10.30 -1.49 18.68
CA THR A 264 -9.99 -2.20 17.42
C THR A 264 -9.40 -1.25 16.37
N ALA A 265 -9.97 -0.05 16.25
CA ALA A 265 -9.51 0.98 15.32
C ALA A 265 -8.16 1.56 15.73
N ARG A 266 -7.93 1.78 17.04
CA ARG A 266 -6.63 2.24 17.58
C ARG A 266 -5.53 1.19 17.38
N ALA A 267 -5.83 -0.09 17.64
CA ALA A 267 -4.91 -1.18 17.39
C ALA A 267 -4.58 -1.34 15.89
N ALA A 268 -5.56 -1.14 15.00
CA ALA A 268 -5.33 -1.10 13.56
C ALA A 268 -4.47 0.10 13.13
N ALA A 269 -4.71 1.29 13.70
CA ALA A 269 -3.93 2.49 13.41
C ALA A 269 -2.44 2.29 13.75
N VAL A 270 -2.13 1.81 14.96
CA VAL A 270 -0.75 1.51 15.37
C VAL A 270 -0.11 0.46 14.45
N HIS A 271 -0.83 -0.61 14.09
CA HIS A 271 -0.34 -1.66 13.19
C HIS A 271 0.04 -1.11 11.81
N PHE A 272 -0.85 -0.38 11.13
CA PHE A 272 -0.59 0.13 9.79
C PHE A 272 0.45 1.27 9.76
N VAL A 273 0.54 2.09 10.81
CA VAL A 273 1.57 3.14 10.93
C VAL A 273 2.94 2.53 11.24
N GLY A 274 3.00 1.46 12.05
CA GLY A 274 4.22 0.67 12.25
C GLY A 274 4.70 0.05 10.93
N GLN A 275 3.82 -0.67 10.23
CA GLN A 275 4.15 -1.27 8.91
C GLN A 275 4.62 -0.23 7.89
N ALA A 276 3.98 0.94 7.81
CA ALA A 276 4.40 2.02 6.93
C ALA A 276 5.76 2.64 7.31
N THR A 277 6.20 2.50 8.57
CA THR A 277 7.54 2.90 9.03
C THR A 277 8.59 1.87 8.63
N GLU A 278 8.26 0.57 8.71
CA GLU A 278 9.13 -0.53 8.28
C GLU A 278 9.35 -0.50 6.75
N THR A 279 8.29 -0.64 5.95
CA THR A 279 8.38 -0.67 4.48
C THR A 279 8.68 0.70 3.86
N GLY A 280 8.41 1.79 4.58
CA GLY A 280 8.69 3.16 4.16
C GLY A 280 10.16 3.61 4.29
N THR A 281 11.07 2.72 4.74
CA THR A 281 12.49 3.02 4.95
C THR A 281 13.16 3.44 3.63
N SER A 282 13.25 4.76 3.40
CA SER A 282 13.90 5.31 2.20
C SER A 282 15.37 4.91 2.12
N VAL A 283 15.97 4.92 0.93
CA VAL A 283 17.41 4.63 0.74
C VAL A 283 18.29 5.47 1.67
N GLY A 284 17.93 6.73 1.93
CA GLY A 284 18.64 7.58 2.89
C GLY A 284 18.41 7.20 4.36
N THR A 285 17.24 6.68 4.70
CA THR A 285 16.91 6.18 6.04
C THR A 285 17.60 4.85 6.32
N ARG A 286 17.62 3.92 5.35
CA ARG A 286 18.39 2.68 5.42
C ARG A 286 19.88 3.00 5.57
N LEU A 287 20.40 3.95 4.78
CA LEU A 287 21.78 4.42 4.89
C LEU A 287 22.09 4.99 6.29
N LEU A 288 21.16 5.70 6.93
CA LEU A 288 21.33 6.14 8.33
C LEU A 288 21.31 4.95 9.31
N ALA A 289 20.44 3.97 9.11
CA ALA A 289 20.37 2.77 9.96
C ALA A 289 21.67 1.96 9.89
N ASP A 290 22.13 1.67 8.67
CA ASP A 290 23.33 0.88 8.40
C ASP A 290 24.58 1.65 8.85
N LEU A 291 24.61 2.98 8.70
CA LEU A 291 25.67 3.81 9.31
C LEU A 291 25.66 3.73 10.83
N ARG A 292 24.49 3.79 11.49
CA ARG A 292 24.41 3.67 12.95
C ARG A 292 24.95 2.30 13.40
N ALA A 293 24.51 1.22 12.75
CA ALA A 293 25.01 -0.13 13.01
C ALA A 293 26.54 -0.24 12.79
N LEU A 294 27.06 0.29 11.68
CA LEU A 294 28.49 0.28 11.32
C LEU A 294 29.36 1.12 12.27
N PHE A 295 28.86 2.25 12.78
CA PHE A 295 29.56 3.05 13.78
C PHE A 295 29.55 2.36 15.15
N THR A 296 28.43 1.76 15.56
CA THR A 296 28.32 0.98 16.82
C THR A 296 29.19 -0.29 16.78
N ALA A 297 29.12 -1.10 15.73
CA ALA A 297 29.85 -2.36 15.59
C ALA A 297 31.38 -2.20 15.43
N HIS A 298 31.86 -0.96 15.32
CA HIS A 298 33.28 -0.62 15.28
C HIS A 298 33.71 0.35 16.39
N GLU A 299 32.84 0.59 17.38
CA GLU A 299 33.06 1.46 18.55
C GLU A 299 33.65 2.84 18.17
N ALA A 300 33.18 3.39 17.04
CA ALA A 300 33.83 4.52 16.39
C ALA A 300 33.05 5.84 16.57
N GLU A 301 33.72 6.86 17.12
CA GLU A 301 33.21 8.24 17.15
C GLU A 301 33.23 8.89 15.75
N ARG A 302 34.14 8.46 14.88
CA ARG A 302 34.43 9.07 13.57
C ARG A 302 35.01 8.08 12.57
N MET A 303 34.66 8.22 11.29
CA MET A 303 35.15 7.32 10.23
C MET A 303 35.27 8.05 8.89
N ALA A 304 36.29 7.70 8.11
CA ALA A 304 36.51 8.31 6.80
C ALA A 304 35.47 7.84 5.77
N THR A 305 35.18 8.70 4.79
CA THR A 305 34.26 8.43 3.69
C THR A 305 34.66 7.16 2.91
N SER A 306 35.96 6.93 2.73
CA SER A 306 36.52 5.72 2.11
C SER A 306 36.12 4.45 2.85
N ASP A 307 36.27 4.48 4.17
CA ASP A 307 36.20 3.28 5.02
C ASP A 307 34.74 2.90 5.26
N ILE A 308 33.87 3.91 5.40
CA ILE A 308 32.41 3.76 5.40
C ILE A 308 31.95 3.05 4.12
N ILE A 309 32.36 3.53 2.95
CA ILE A 309 31.95 2.93 1.66
C ILE A 309 32.52 1.53 1.53
N GLY A 310 33.80 1.33 1.86
CA GLY A 310 34.43 0.01 1.79
C GLY A 310 33.75 -1.03 2.69
N ARG A 311 33.25 -0.63 3.86
CA ARG A 311 32.50 -1.50 4.78
C ARG A 311 31.06 -1.73 4.33
N LEU A 312 30.32 -0.68 3.99
CA LEU A 312 28.95 -0.80 3.49
C LEU A 312 28.86 -1.64 2.21
N CYS A 313 29.81 -1.50 1.28
CA CYS A 313 29.86 -2.29 0.05
C CYS A 313 30.53 -3.67 0.20
N ALA A 314 31.05 -4.02 1.38
CA ALA A 314 31.48 -5.38 1.72
C ALA A 314 30.34 -6.21 2.36
N ASP A 315 29.25 -5.55 2.75
CA ASP A 315 28.01 -6.19 3.17
C ASP A 315 27.13 -6.45 1.93
N GLU A 316 27.09 -7.71 1.50
CA GLU A 316 26.29 -8.14 0.35
C GLU A 316 24.78 -8.14 0.66
N GLU A 317 24.37 -8.36 1.92
CA GLU A 317 22.95 -8.38 2.33
C GLU A 317 22.37 -6.96 2.39
N ALA A 318 23.17 -5.98 2.83
CA ALA A 318 22.81 -4.56 2.79
C ALA A 318 22.75 -4.02 1.34
N GLY A 319 23.41 -4.67 0.37
CA GLY A 319 23.25 -4.37 -1.06
C GLY A 319 23.75 -2.99 -1.50
N TRP A 320 24.71 -2.39 -0.78
CA TRP A 320 25.32 -1.10 -1.19
C TRP A 320 26.29 -1.25 -2.37
N ALA A 321 26.74 -2.47 -2.65
CA ALA A 321 27.57 -2.82 -3.80
C ALA A 321 26.84 -2.70 -5.16
N ASP A 322 25.51 -2.88 -5.19
CA ASP A 322 24.68 -2.70 -6.40
C ASP A 322 23.41 -1.88 -6.13
N LEU A 323 23.60 -0.58 -5.95
CA LEU A 323 22.52 0.38 -5.71
C LEU A 323 22.11 1.04 -7.04
N ASP A 324 21.08 0.52 -7.70
CA ASP A 324 20.61 0.90 -9.05
C ASP A 324 21.64 0.64 -10.16
N GLY A 325 22.27 -0.55 -10.18
CA GLY A 325 23.26 -0.94 -11.19
C GLY A 325 24.67 -0.38 -10.95
N ARG A 326 24.95 0.18 -9.76
CA ARG A 326 26.22 0.85 -9.41
C ARG A 326 26.51 0.80 -7.90
N PRO A 327 27.78 0.61 -7.47
CA PRO A 327 28.16 0.76 -6.07
C PRO A 327 27.90 2.16 -5.50
N LEU A 328 27.72 2.23 -4.18
CA LEU A 328 27.64 3.49 -3.43
C LEU A 328 28.93 4.31 -3.57
N ASP A 329 28.86 5.46 -4.28
CA ASP A 329 30.00 6.40 -4.42
C ASP A 329 29.99 7.51 -3.33
N ALA A 330 31.15 8.14 -3.10
CA ALA A 330 31.31 9.18 -2.07
C ALA A 330 30.44 10.43 -2.29
N ARG A 331 30.10 10.75 -3.54
CA ARG A 331 29.19 11.84 -3.91
C ARG A 331 27.74 11.43 -3.66
N ARG A 332 27.38 10.16 -3.87
CA ARG A 332 26.05 9.59 -3.57
C ARG A 332 25.82 9.53 -2.07
N LEU A 333 26.75 8.95 -1.29
CA LEU A 333 26.75 8.97 0.17
C LEU A 333 26.54 10.39 0.71
N ALA A 334 27.36 11.35 0.26
CA ALA A 334 27.23 12.75 0.67
C ALA A 334 25.92 13.41 0.21
N ARG A 335 25.33 13.01 -0.93
CA ARG A 335 24.07 13.56 -1.47
C ARG A 335 22.82 13.02 -0.76
N GLU A 336 22.79 11.73 -0.43
CA GLU A 336 21.67 11.15 0.32
C GLU A 336 21.70 11.66 1.77
N LEU A 337 22.87 11.62 2.44
CA LEU A 337 23.07 12.21 3.77
C LEU A 337 22.78 13.72 3.80
N ALA A 338 23.04 14.44 2.70
CA ALA A 338 22.80 15.88 2.64
C ALA A 338 21.35 16.31 2.89
N ARG A 339 20.37 15.41 2.69
CA ARG A 339 18.95 15.66 2.94
C ARG A 339 18.60 15.72 4.43
N TYR A 340 19.43 15.08 5.28
CA TYR A 340 19.26 14.98 6.73
C TYR A 340 20.16 15.98 7.48
N GLY A 341 20.57 17.08 6.83
CA GLY A 341 21.51 18.07 7.39
C GLY A 341 22.98 17.62 7.42
N VAL A 342 23.25 16.32 7.50
CA VAL A 342 24.60 15.72 7.56
C VAL A 342 25.48 16.14 6.38
N ARG A 343 26.77 16.39 6.62
CA ARG A 343 27.81 16.67 5.60
C ARG A 343 29.15 16.05 6.01
N PRO A 344 30.00 15.62 5.07
CA PRO A 344 31.34 15.13 5.39
C PRO A 344 32.27 16.28 5.82
N GLY A 345 32.79 16.20 7.04
CA GLY A 345 33.78 17.12 7.60
C GLY A 345 35.24 16.65 7.39
N PRO A 346 36.23 17.51 7.70
CA PRO A 346 37.64 17.13 7.68
C PRO A 346 38.00 16.28 8.91
N LEU A 347 38.48 15.06 8.69
CA LEU A 347 39.04 14.18 9.73
C LEU A 347 40.56 14.14 9.61
N ARG A 348 41.28 14.20 10.75
CA ARG A 348 42.74 13.96 10.78
C ARG A 348 43.03 12.54 11.28
N ILE A 349 43.52 11.68 10.40
CA ILE A 349 43.79 10.26 10.65
C ILE A 349 45.18 9.93 10.11
N GLY A 350 46.03 9.25 10.88
CA GLY A 350 47.37 8.85 10.45
C GLY A 350 48.29 10.01 10.02
N GLY A 351 48.04 11.23 10.52
CA GLY A 351 48.74 12.45 10.10
C GLY A 351 48.16 13.16 8.87
N HIS A 352 47.36 12.47 8.05
CA HIS A 352 46.70 13.03 6.87
C HIS A 352 45.32 13.62 7.21
N VAL A 353 44.86 14.57 6.39
CA VAL A 353 43.49 15.10 6.46
C VAL A 353 42.66 14.48 5.34
N THR A 354 41.59 13.77 5.71
CA THR A 354 40.62 13.15 4.80
C THR A 354 39.22 13.72 5.05
N LYS A 355 38.23 13.32 4.26
CA LYS A 355 36.81 13.64 4.51
C LYS A 355 36.08 12.45 5.13
N GLY A 356 35.29 12.69 6.16
CA GLY A 356 34.49 11.66 6.82
C GLY A 356 33.41 12.26 7.71
N TYR A 357 32.87 11.45 8.60
CA TYR A 357 31.73 11.82 9.46
C TYR A 357 32.04 11.52 10.93
N HIS A 358 31.38 12.26 11.81
CA HIS A 358 31.39 12.09 13.27
C HIS A 358 29.99 11.70 13.74
N VAL A 359 29.88 10.77 14.69
CA VAL A 359 28.63 10.42 15.35
C VAL A 359 28.10 11.64 16.13
N ASP A 360 28.91 12.24 16.99
CA ASP A 360 28.56 13.36 17.88
C ASP A 360 28.27 14.69 17.18
N GLY A 361 28.28 14.70 15.84
CA GLY A 361 27.84 15.82 15.01
C GLY A 361 26.41 15.63 14.52
N ALA A 362 26.16 16.07 13.29
CA ALA A 362 24.86 15.96 12.64
C ALA A 362 24.35 14.52 12.45
N LEU A 363 25.21 13.48 12.56
CA LEU A 363 24.75 12.09 12.51
C LEU A 363 23.90 11.73 13.74
N SER A 364 24.28 12.13 14.95
CA SER A 364 23.48 11.87 16.16
C SER A 364 22.09 12.51 16.07
N ASP A 365 22.01 13.77 15.62
CA ASP A 365 20.73 14.45 15.36
C ASP A 365 19.90 13.73 14.29
N ALA A 366 20.52 13.30 13.19
CA ALA A 366 19.83 12.52 12.15
C ALA A 366 19.38 11.12 12.64
N PHE A 367 20.20 10.43 13.45
CA PHE A 367 19.84 9.15 14.04
C PHE A 367 18.67 9.30 15.02
N ALA A 368 18.64 10.35 15.84
CA ALA A 368 17.57 10.62 16.79
C ALA A 368 16.25 11.06 16.12
N ARG A 369 16.31 11.67 14.91
CA ARG A 369 15.13 12.14 14.16
C ARG A 369 14.53 11.11 13.20
N TYR A 370 15.35 10.24 12.62
CA TYR A 370 14.95 9.43 11.45
C TYR A 370 15.08 7.92 11.66
N LEU A 371 15.56 7.47 12.83
CA LEU A 371 15.64 6.05 13.20
C LEU A 371 14.88 5.83 14.52
N PRO A 372 14.31 4.62 14.76
CA PRO A 372 13.83 4.26 16.09
C PRO A 372 14.98 4.34 17.12
N PRO A 373 14.69 4.59 18.41
CA PRO A 373 15.70 4.58 19.45
C PRO A 373 16.48 3.26 19.45
N ALA A 374 17.74 3.30 19.90
CA ALA A 374 18.54 2.09 20.03
C ALA A 374 18.00 1.26 21.20
N THR A 375 17.22 0.22 20.89
CA THR A 375 16.79 -0.78 21.87
C THR A 375 18.04 -1.48 22.42
N GLU A 376 18.31 -1.34 23.71
CA GLU A 376 19.27 -2.25 24.37
C GLU A 376 18.74 -3.69 24.22
N PRO A 377 19.59 -4.68 23.89
CA PRO A 377 19.13 -6.04 23.69
C PRO A 377 18.54 -6.60 24.97
N ASP A 378 17.25 -6.92 24.96
CA ASP A 378 16.56 -7.58 26.06
C ASP A 378 17.32 -8.87 26.44
N PRO A 379 17.77 -9.04 27.70
CA PRO A 379 18.50 -10.23 28.12
C PRO A 379 17.68 -11.53 28.00
N SER A 380 16.36 -11.45 27.78
CA SER A 380 15.48 -12.58 27.46
C SER A 380 15.50 -13.01 25.99
N GLY A 381 16.57 -12.71 25.24
CA GLY A 381 16.73 -13.02 23.80
C GLY A 381 17.70 -14.16 23.45
N ALA A 382 17.77 -15.23 24.26
CA ALA A 382 18.74 -16.30 24.06
C ALA A 382 18.55 -17.09 22.75
N VAL A 383 19.45 -16.89 21.79
CA VAL A 383 19.50 -17.62 20.49
C VAL A 383 19.64 -19.12 20.71
N THR A 384 18.87 -19.91 19.96
CA THR A 384 18.87 -21.38 20.03
C THR A 384 20.24 -21.97 19.68
N ALA A 385 21.01 -22.36 20.69
CA ALA A 385 22.33 -22.96 20.50
C ALA A 385 22.22 -24.33 19.80
N VAL A 386 22.90 -24.49 18.66
CA VAL A 386 22.98 -25.77 17.94
C VAL A 386 23.88 -26.73 18.71
N THR A 387 23.29 -27.67 19.45
CA THR A 387 24.03 -28.74 20.15
C THR A 387 24.64 -29.74 19.16
N PRO A 388 25.97 -29.97 19.18
CA PRO A 388 26.58 -31.02 18.38
C PRO A 388 26.23 -32.40 18.93
N VAL A 389 25.63 -33.27 18.12
CA VAL A 389 25.28 -34.64 18.52
C VAL A 389 26.56 -35.46 18.66
N THR A 390 26.97 -35.70 19.90
CA THR A 390 28.07 -36.61 20.24
C THR A 390 27.50 -38.02 20.43
N SER A 391 28.08 -39.02 19.76
CA SER A 391 27.64 -40.41 19.89
C SER A 391 28.05 -41.01 21.25
N GLN A 392 27.10 -41.65 21.93
CA GLN A 392 27.37 -42.54 23.07
C GLN A 392 26.58 -43.83 22.93
N VAL A 393 27.22 -44.95 23.26
CA VAL A 393 26.70 -46.31 23.01
C VAL A 393 26.49 -47.06 24.32
N ARG A 394 25.24 -47.45 24.59
CA ARG A 394 24.74 -48.53 25.47
C ARG A 394 23.20 -48.46 25.46
N GLY A 395 22.43 -49.54 25.45
CA GLY A 395 22.76 -50.97 25.38
C GLY A 395 21.66 -51.81 26.08
N VAL A 396 21.41 -53.05 25.63
CA VAL A 396 20.27 -53.92 26.04
C VAL A 396 18.94 -53.38 25.44
N THR A 397 18.02 -54.14 24.84
CA THR A 397 17.47 -55.50 25.12
C THR A 397 17.39 -56.46 23.92
N ASP A 398 17.36 -57.76 24.22
CA ASP A 398 17.01 -58.91 23.36
C ASP A 398 16.54 -60.04 24.33
N PRO A 399 15.73 -61.07 23.95
CA PRO A 399 15.13 -61.39 22.65
C PRO A 399 13.60 -61.64 22.66
N ASP A 400 12.99 -61.76 21.47
CA ASP A 400 12.35 -63.04 21.10
C ASP A 400 12.18 -63.31 19.57
N ARG A 401 12.92 -64.31 19.10
CA ARG A 401 12.64 -65.33 18.04
C ARG A 401 11.97 -65.02 16.68
N VAL A 402 12.73 -65.36 15.62
CA VAL A 402 12.36 -66.25 14.46
C VAL A 402 11.40 -65.64 13.40
N THR A 403 11.62 -65.69 12.07
CA THR A 403 12.36 -66.62 11.17
C THR A 403 13.07 -65.87 10.01
N ALA A 404 13.99 -66.53 9.30
CA ALA A 404 14.64 -66.09 8.03
C ALA A 404 14.18 -67.01 6.85
N PRO A 405 14.76 -67.07 5.61
CA PRO A 405 15.91 -66.32 5.03
C PRO A 405 15.86 -65.92 3.51
N THR A 406 16.88 -65.19 3.02
CA THR A 406 17.39 -65.09 1.60
C THR A 406 16.49 -64.44 0.52
N VAL A 407 16.95 -63.97 -0.67
CA VAL A 407 18.27 -64.00 -1.37
C VAL A 407 18.58 -62.66 -2.13
N THR A 408 19.86 -62.30 -2.30
CA THR A 408 20.44 -61.37 -3.34
C THR A 408 20.90 -62.18 -4.59
N PRO A 409 21.53 -61.65 -5.69
CA PRO A 409 22.07 -60.32 -6.09
C PRO A 409 21.28 -59.68 -7.29
N SER A 410 21.52 -58.49 -7.88
CA SER A 410 22.71 -57.68 -8.33
C SER A 410 23.35 -58.09 -9.68
N VAL A 411 23.75 -57.08 -10.49
CA VAL A 411 24.76 -57.00 -11.61
C VAL A 411 24.24 -56.48 -12.98
N GLU A 412 25.05 -55.60 -13.61
CA GLU A 412 24.91 -54.90 -14.92
C GLU A 412 25.88 -55.54 -16.00
N PRO A 413 26.12 -55.02 -17.24
CA PRO A 413 25.53 -53.92 -18.02
C PRO A 413 24.89 -54.41 -19.37
N SER A 414 25.22 -54.11 -20.65
CA SER A 414 26.30 -53.41 -21.41
C SER A 414 25.80 -52.77 -22.74
N SER A 415 26.71 -52.37 -23.64
CA SER A 415 26.48 -51.64 -24.91
C SER A 415 26.50 -52.51 -26.19
N ASP A 416 25.93 -52.00 -27.31
CA ASP A 416 26.70 -51.58 -28.52
C ASP A 416 25.82 -50.90 -29.61
N ASP A 417 26.47 -50.28 -30.61
CA ASP A 417 25.97 -49.32 -31.65
C ASP A 417 26.05 -49.97 -33.08
N PRO A 418 26.01 -49.33 -34.29
CA PRO A 418 25.73 -47.94 -34.75
C PRO A 418 24.74 -47.89 -36.00
N PRO A 419 24.94 -47.14 -37.12
CA PRO A 419 24.55 -45.73 -37.34
C PRO A 419 23.67 -45.41 -38.61
N GLU A 420 23.44 -44.10 -38.83
CA GLU A 420 23.45 -43.33 -40.11
C GLU A 420 22.18 -42.69 -40.76
N GLN A 421 22.42 -41.42 -41.19
CA GLN A 421 21.79 -40.60 -42.25
C GLN A 421 20.43 -39.86 -42.06
N THR A 422 20.32 -38.77 -42.85
CA THR A 422 19.45 -37.57 -42.73
C THR A 422 18.70 -37.31 -44.06
N PRO A 423 18.09 -36.14 -44.37
CA PRO A 423 17.47 -35.06 -43.57
C PRO A 423 16.02 -34.71 -44.00
N VAL A 424 15.35 -33.77 -43.32
CA VAL A 424 14.39 -32.83 -43.96
C VAL A 424 14.64 -31.42 -43.41
N THR A 425 14.61 -30.40 -44.28
CA THR A 425 14.87 -29.00 -43.96
C THR A 425 13.58 -28.19 -43.96
N ASP A 426 13.38 -27.32 -42.97
CA ASP A 426 12.20 -26.45 -42.86
C ASP A 426 12.54 -24.99 -43.26
N ALA A 427 11.77 -24.38 -44.17
CA ALA A 427 12.12 -23.07 -44.75
C ALA A 427 10.97 -22.31 -45.45
N ALA A 428 10.20 -21.50 -44.73
CA ALA A 428 9.47 -20.30 -45.22
C ALA A 428 8.96 -19.47 -44.01
N VAL A 429 9.60 -18.37 -43.62
CA VAL A 429 9.42 -17.00 -44.16
C VAL A 429 8.01 -16.42 -43.97
N THR A 430 7.88 -15.52 -43.00
CA THR A 430 6.69 -14.69 -42.73
C THR A 430 6.57 -13.49 -43.69
N PRO A 431 5.35 -13.16 -44.15
CA PRO A 431 4.98 -11.81 -44.58
C PRO A 431 4.32 -11.01 -43.44
N ARG A 432 4.46 -9.68 -43.47
CA ARG A 432 3.86 -8.75 -42.50
C ARG A 432 2.38 -8.51 -42.80
N SER A 433 1.51 -8.53 -41.79
CA SER A 433 0.15 -8.00 -41.92
C SER A 433 0.17 -6.47 -41.99
N SER A 434 -0.25 -5.90 -43.12
CA SER A 434 -0.41 -4.46 -43.32
C SER A 434 -1.71 -3.94 -42.72
N VAL A 435 -1.66 -2.77 -42.08
CA VAL A 435 -2.86 -2.06 -41.59
C VAL A 435 -3.64 -1.45 -42.76
N THR A 436 -4.95 -1.69 -42.81
CA THR A 436 -5.89 -1.01 -43.73
C THR A 436 -6.91 -0.23 -42.90
N PRO A 437 -7.10 1.08 -43.14
CA PRO A 437 -8.02 1.91 -42.34
C PRO A 437 -9.49 1.68 -42.70
N LEU A 438 -10.36 1.63 -41.68
CA LEU A 438 -11.82 1.62 -41.87
C LEU A 438 -12.34 3.03 -42.13
N THR A 439 -12.60 3.35 -43.40
CA THR A 439 -13.33 4.57 -43.80
C THR A 439 -14.80 4.47 -43.44
N ARG A 440 -15.24 5.15 -42.38
CA ARG A 440 -16.67 5.32 -42.07
C ARG A 440 -17.27 6.37 -43.01
N HIS A 441 -18.24 5.97 -43.82
CA HIS A 441 -19.01 6.91 -44.64
C HIS A 441 -19.76 7.92 -43.76
N VAL A 442 -19.65 9.20 -44.11
CA VAL A 442 -20.48 10.28 -43.56
C VAL A 442 -21.69 10.45 -44.49
N THR A 443 -22.87 10.08 -44.01
CA THR A 443 -24.12 10.45 -44.69
C THR A 443 -24.44 11.90 -44.33
N ALA A 444 -24.57 12.76 -45.34
CA ALA A 444 -24.99 14.14 -45.12
C ALA A 444 -26.45 14.18 -44.67
N VAL A 445 -26.74 14.99 -43.64
CA VAL A 445 -28.12 15.41 -43.32
C VAL A 445 -28.38 16.66 -44.14
N THR A 446 -29.38 16.61 -45.03
CA THR A 446 -29.77 17.75 -45.87
C THR A 446 -30.62 18.74 -45.09
N ASP A 447 -30.34 20.04 -45.28
CA ASP A 447 -31.21 21.11 -44.81
C ASP A 447 -32.61 21.03 -45.46
N VAL A 448 -33.65 21.31 -44.66
CA VAL A 448 -35.02 21.49 -45.15
C VAL A 448 -35.51 22.88 -44.76
N THR A 449 -35.19 23.87 -45.61
CA THR A 449 -35.81 25.19 -45.54
C THR A 449 -37.12 25.20 -46.32
N ALA A 450 -38.25 25.28 -45.62
CA ALA A 450 -39.56 25.56 -46.21
C ALA A 450 -40.16 26.82 -45.55
N THR A 451 -40.63 27.75 -46.37
CA THR A 451 -41.02 29.11 -45.95
C THR A 451 -42.52 29.29 -45.78
N GLY A 452 -42.92 30.02 -44.73
CA GLY A 452 -43.95 31.08 -44.87
C GLY A 452 -45.33 30.83 -44.27
N GLY A 453 -45.84 31.87 -43.59
CA GLY A 453 -47.24 31.99 -43.14
C GLY A 453 -47.48 31.59 -41.67
N GLY A 454 -48.15 32.41 -40.84
CA GLY A 454 -48.58 33.79 -41.06
C GLY A 454 -49.48 34.34 -39.94
N ALA A 455 -49.31 35.62 -39.63
CA ALA A 455 -50.23 36.52 -38.90
C ALA A 455 -51.10 35.97 -37.75
N ARG A 456 -50.73 36.29 -36.50
CA ARG A 456 -51.38 37.37 -35.74
C ARG A 456 -50.54 37.88 -34.58
#